data_AF-A0A9W6HD82-F1
#
_entry.id   AF-A0A9W6HD82-F1
#
_cell.length_a   1.000
_cell.length_b   1.000
_cell.length_c   1.000
_cell.angle_alpha   90.00
_cell.angle_beta   90.00
_cell.angle_gamma   90.00
#
_symmetry.space_group_name_H-M   'P 1'
#
loop_
_entity.id
_entity.type
_entity.pdbx_description
1 polymer ?
#
loop_
_entity_poly.entity_id
_entity_poly.type
_entity_poly.pdbx_seq_one_letter_code
_entity_poly.pdbx_strand_id
1 'polypeptide(L)'
;MTSALLIGTYTQQVPDVDGRADGIVSAVFDGEKVAGAEVAARLANPSWLTASADGSRVYAVMETAPDGGVAAFARDSAGSLTLLGTASAAGAEPDHLALDPSERFLVVGTYSGGSISVIALDDDGALGERVAFVQHHGSGPDAVRQESPHVHQVIFDDVTGDLVVVDLGLGQVLFYGFDGDGQLARRPDATISSGAAGPRHLAFHPDGQHAFVVNELGNTVDVLRRDGDRFERAGSASTRPADAVGVSTTAAVRVSPTGSTVFATNRGDDTIAVFSFDPVAGLTLVASEPCRGKAPRDLIVSQDARRVIVANQDSDSVAVFAFDEDARSLEFLSLASVPTPACLRLV
;
A
#
# COMPACT_ATOMS: atom_id res chain seq x y z
N MET A 1 -23.65 6.12 -5.11
CA MET A 1 -23.53 6.50 -3.69
C MET A 1 -22.22 7.25 -3.58
N THR A 2 -22.22 8.44 -2.98
CA THR A 2 -20.99 9.24 -2.82
C THR A 2 -20.21 8.75 -1.61
N SER A 3 -18.90 8.62 -1.75
CA SER A 3 -17.96 8.23 -0.68
C SER A 3 -16.91 9.33 -0.51
N ALA A 4 -16.38 9.49 0.70
CA ALA A 4 -15.22 10.36 0.88
C ALA A 4 -13.95 9.61 0.45
N LEU A 5 -13.03 10.34 -0.15
CA LEU A 5 -11.75 9.84 -0.61
C LEU A 5 -10.65 10.68 0.03
N LEU A 6 -9.86 10.06 0.89
CA LEU A 6 -8.63 10.65 1.39
C LEU A 6 -7.47 10.25 0.48
N ILE A 7 -6.59 11.20 0.22
CA ILE A 7 -5.48 11.05 -0.71
C ILE A 7 -4.20 11.48 0.00
N GLY A 8 -3.29 10.52 0.17
CA GLY A 8 -1.94 10.77 0.63
C GLY A 8 -1.10 11.36 -0.51
N THR A 9 -0.13 12.22 -0.20
CA THR A 9 0.62 12.99 -1.21
C THR A 9 2.08 13.18 -0.82
N TYR A 10 2.91 13.57 -1.80
CA TYR A 10 4.22 14.15 -1.55
C TYR A 10 4.15 15.68 -1.56
N THR A 11 4.77 16.30 -0.56
CA THR A 11 4.76 17.75 -0.33
C THR A 11 6.09 18.44 -0.59
N GLN A 12 7.14 17.66 -0.80
CA GLN A 12 8.52 18.15 -0.93
C GLN A 12 9.26 17.37 -2.02
N GLN A 13 10.29 17.99 -2.58
CA GLN A 13 11.25 17.28 -3.43
C GLN A 13 12.01 16.23 -2.61
N VAL A 14 11.87 14.97 -2.98
CA VAL A 14 12.68 13.82 -2.54
C VAL A 14 13.37 13.22 -3.78
N PRO A 15 14.37 12.31 -3.66
CA PRO A 15 15.22 11.93 -4.80
C PRO A 15 14.47 11.58 -6.10
N ASP A 16 13.37 10.82 -5.99
CA ASP A 16 12.59 10.34 -7.15
C ASP A 16 11.20 11.00 -7.28
N VAL A 17 10.87 12.01 -6.46
CA VAL A 17 9.54 12.66 -6.48
C VAL A 17 9.64 14.17 -6.34
N ASP A 18 9.05 14.89 -7.30
CA ASP A 18 8.81 16.34 -7.23
C ASP A 18 7.47 16.61 -6.53
N GLY A 19 7.50 16.58 -5.19
CA GLY A 19 6.35 16.82 -4.32
C GLY A 19 5.84 18.24 -4.40
N ARG A 20 4.57 18.40 -4.80
CA ARG A 20 3.90 19.68 -5.06
C ARG A 20 2.62 19.88 -4.25
N ALA A 21 2.24 18.92 -3.42
CA ALA A 21 1.08 19.00 -2.55
C ALA A 21 1.36 19.75 -1.25
N ASP A 22 0.28 20.03 -0.50
CA ASP A 22 0.31 20.76 0.76
C ASP A 22 0.00 19.86 1.99
N GLY A 23 -0.27 18.57 1.77
CA GLY A 23 -0.55 17.59 2.83
C GLY A 23 -1.60 16.55 2.40
N ILE A 24 -2.43 16.11 3.35
CA ILE A 24 -3.52 15.17 3.08
C ILE A 24 -4.61 15.89 2.32
N VAL A 25 -5.08 15.30 1.22
CA VAL A 25 -6.19 15.82 0.43
C VAL A 25 -7.45 15.02 0.72
N SER A 26 -8.58 15.69 0.90
CA SER A 26 -9.92 15.09 0.94
C SER A 26 -10.66 15.45 -0.33
N ALA A 27 -11.40 14.49 -0.87
CA ALA A 27 -12.22 14.63 -2.06
C ALA A 27 -13.50 13.78 -1.94
N VAL A 28 -14.43 13.99 -2.86
CA VAL A 28 -15.64 13.17 -2.99
C VAL A 28 -15.53 12.29 -4.23
N PHE A 29 -15.79 11.00 -4.05
CA PHE A 29 -15.94 10.04 -5.14
C PHE A 29 -17.42 9.68 -5.31
N ASP A 30 -18.00 9.97 -6.47
CA ASP A 30 -19.43 9.71 -6.75
C ASP A 30 -19.71 8.39 -7.49
N GLY A 31 -18.64 7.66 -7.82
CA GLY A 31 -18.68 6.46 -8.65
C GLY A 31 -18.11 6.71 -10.05
N GLU A 32 -18.17 7.93 -10.60
CA GLU A 32 -17.67 8.21 -11.96
C GLU A 32 -16.45 9.13 -11.94
N LYS A 33 -16.36 10.01 -10.93
CA LYS A 33 -15.29 10.99 -10.81
C LYS A 33 -14.92 11.28 -9.36
N VAL A 34 -13.70 11.80 -9.22
CA VAL A 34 -13.20 12.46 -8.01
C VAL A 34 -13.38 13.97 -8.17
N ALA A 35 -14.00 14.63 -7.20
CA ALA A 35 -14.28 16.06 -7.24
C ALA A 35 -14.11 16.71 -5.86
N GLY A 36 -13.95 18.04 -5.84
CA GLY A 36 -13.81 18.79 -4.59
C GLY A 36 -12.55 18.44 -3.81
N ALA A 37 -11.43 18.21 -4.51
CA ALA A 37 -10.15 17.92 -3.89
C ALA A 37 -9.63 19.17 -3.14
N GLU A 38 -9.55 19.09 -1.82
CA GLU A 38 -9.12 20.16 -0.93
C GLU A 38 -8.13 19.63 0.11
N VAL A 39 -7.23 20.49 0.58
CA VAL A 39 -6.28 20.12 1.64
C VAL A 39 -7.04 19.93 2.95
N ALA A 40 -7.10 18.70 3.44
CA ALA A 40 -7.76 18.32 4.68
C ALA A 40 -6.88 18.55 5.92
N ALA A 41 -5.57 18.33 5.78
CA ALA A 41 -4.57 18.63 6.80
C ALA A 41 -3.22 18.91 6.16
N ARG A 42 -2.51 19.94 6.64
CA ARG A 42 -1.12 20.19 6.23
C ARG A 42 -0.19 19.25 7.01
N LEU A 43 0.57 18.44 6.28
CA LEU A 43 1.51 17.47 6.83
C LEU A 43 2.65 17.26 5.84
N ALA A 44 3.88 17.04 6.32
CA ALA A 44 5.01 16.76 5.44
C ALA A 44 4.95 15.32 4.94
N ASN A 45 4.91 15.14 3.62
CA ASN A 45 4.90 13.86 2.90
C ASN A 45 3.99 12.79 3.53
N PRO A 46 2.67 13.02 3.63
CA PRO A 46 1.70 12.00 4.02
C PRO A 46 1.47 11.00 2.89
N SER A 47 2.51 10.29 2.48
CA SER A 47 2.51 9.41 1.31
C SER A 47 1.65 8.16 1.48
N TRP A 48 1.32 7.79 2.72
CA TRP A 48 0.45 6.67 3.08
C TRP A 48 -0.52 7.01 4.21
N LEU A 49 -1.73 6.48 4.10
CA LEU A 49 -2.82 6.70 5.05
C LEU A 49 -3.50 5.39 5.42
N THR A 50 -3.94 5.27 6.66
CA THR A 50 -4.97 4.32 7.07
C THR A 50 -6.05 5.02 7.89
N ALA A 51 -7.20 4.39 8.05
CA ALA A 51 -8.32 4.92 8.82
C ALA A 51 -8.96 3.82 9.65
N SER A 52 -9.54 4.20 10.79
CA SER A 52 -10.36 3.31 11.62
C SER A 52 -11.56 2.77 10.82
N ALA A 53 -12.11 1.64 11.26
CA ALA A 53 -13.22 0.96 10.61
C ALA A 53 -14.47 1.84 10.47
N ASP A 54 -14.69 2.73 11.44
CA ASP A 54 -15.78 3.71 11.43
C ASP A 54 -15.45 5.00 10.65
N GLY A 55 -14.22 5.13 10.14
CA GLY A 55 -13.74 6.29 9.38
C GLY A 55 -13.59 7.57 10.22
N SER A 56 -13.66 7.48 11.55
CA SER A 56 -13.57 8.63 12.46
C SER A 56 -12.14 8.99 12.87
N ARG A 57 -11.18 8.09 12.64
CA ARG A 57 -9.75 8.33 12.85
C ARG A 57 -8.96 8.07 11.57
N VAL A 58 -7.97 8.92 11.33
CA VAL A 58 -7.05 8.83 10.20
C VAL A 58 -5.62 8.89 10.73
N TYR A 59 -4.79 7.98 10.25
CA TYR A 59 -3.38 7.92 10.57
C TYR A 59 -2.57 8.09 9.29
N ALA A 60 -1.55 8.92 9.35
CA ALA A 60 -0.71 9.26 8.21
C ALA A 60 0.76 9.12 8.58
N VAL A 61 1.57 8.63 7.63
CA VAL A 61 3.02 8.75 7.76
C VAL A 61 3.44 10.20 7.58
N MET A 62 4.63 10.52 8.08
CA MET A 62 5.42 11.66 7.65
C MET A 62 6.70 11.08 7.07
N GLU A 63 6.71 10.85 5.75
CA GLU A 63 7.82 10.20 5.03
C GLU A 63 8.98 11.19 4.87
N THR A 64 9.73 11.37 5.96
CA THR A 64 10.86 12.29 6.07
C THR A 64 12.09 11.59 6.66
N ALA A 65 13.27 12.15 6.39
CA ALA A 65 14.56 11.72 6.92
C ALA A 65 15.28 12.90 7.65
N PRO A 66 16.22 12.64 8.59
CA PRO A 66 16.66 11.32 9.06
C PRO A 66 15.68 10.64 10.03
N ASP A 67 14.80 11.41 10.66
CA ASP A 67 13.75 10.89 11.54
C ASP A 67 12.39 11.17 10.91
N GLY A 68 11.66 10.11 10.57
CA GLY A 68 10.27 10.20 10.14
C GLY A 68 9.32 10.06 11.32
N GLY A 69 8.03 10.25 11.05
CA GLY A 69 7.01 10.11 12.07
C GLY A 69 5.66 9.68 11.55
N VAL A 70 4.70 9.70 12.46
CA VAL A 70 3.30 9.41 12.20
C VAL A 70 2.44 10.48 12.85
N ALA A 71 1.30 10.76 12.25
CA ALA A 71 0.31 11.69 12.75
C ALA A 71 -1.05 10.99 12.86
N ALA A 72 -1.77 11.26 13.95
CA ALA A 72 -3.15 10.83 14.15
C ALA A 72 -4.10 12.01 14.07
N PHE A 73 -5.24 11.82 13.42
CA PHE A 73 -6.26 12.84 13.23
C PHE A 73 -7.64 12.30 13.61
N ALA A 74 -8.44 13.15 14.25
CA ALA A 74 -9.89 12.97 14.30
C ALA A 74 -10.52 13.51 13.02
N ARG A 75 -11.43 12.74 12.43
CA ARG A 75 -12.18 13.12 11.23
C ARG A 75 -13.63 13.44 11.59
N ASP A 76 -14.08 14.63 11.22
CA ASP A 76 -15.48 15.02 11.40
C ASP A 76 -16.38 14.55 10.25
N SER A 77 -17.69 14.73 10.39
CA SER A 77 -18.67 14.37 9.37
C SER A 77 -18.56 15.18 8.08
N ALA A 78 -17.90 16.35 8.11
CA ALA A 78 -17.62 17.16 6.93
C ALA A 78 -16.32 16.71 6.22
N GLY A 79 -15.55 15.80 6.82
CA GLY A 79 -14.29 15.29 6.29
C GLY A 79 -13.07 16.12 6.67
N SER A 80 -13.20 17.09 7.59
CA SER A 80 -12.06 17.85 8.12
C SER A 80 -11.24 16.98 9.07
N LEU A 81 -9.93 17.19 9.09
CA LEU A 81 -8.98 16.45 9.93
C LEU A 81 -8.41 17.36 11.02
N THR A 82 -8.65 17.01 12.28
CA THR A 82 -8.08 17.68 13.45
C THR A 82 -6.93 16.84 14.01
N LEU A 83 -5.72 17.41 14.07
CA LEU A 83 -4.55 16.71 14.60
C LEU A 83 -4.74 16.37 16.09
N LEU A 84 -4.59 15.09 16.43
CA LEU A 84 -4.59 14.59 17.80
C LEU A 84 -3.17 14.56 18.38
N GLY A 85 -2.19 14.27 17.54
CA GLY A 85 -0.78 14.25 17.93
C GLY A 85 0.11 13.65 16.86
N THR A 86 1.42 13.73 17.10
CA THR A 86 2.43 13.07 16.29
C THR A 86 3.37 12.24 17.17
N ALA A 87 3.97 11.21 16.59
CA ALA A 87 4.99 10.40 17.22
C ALA A 87 6.13 10.11 16.23
N SER A 88 7.32 9.84 16.75
CA SER A 88 8.44 9.36 15.93
C SER A 88 8.17 7.93 15.46
N ALA A 89 8.50 7.63 14.21
CA ALA A 89 8.50 6.26 13.68
C ALA A 89 9.73 5.46 14.12
N ALA A 90 10.71 6.13 14.75
CA ALA A 90 12.02 5.60 15.13
C ALA A 90 12.79 4.99 13.95
N GLY A 91 12.70 5.65 12.80
CA GLY A 91 13.43 5.34 11.57
C GLY A 91 13.15 6.39 10.50
N ALA A 92 14.00 6.43 9.48
CA ALA A 92 13.86 7.33 8.33
C ALA A 92 12.76 6.82 7.39
N GLU A 93 12.00 7.77 6.81
CA GLU A 93 11.06 7.53 5.71
C GLU A 93 10.05 6.39 6.00
N PRO A 94 9.19 6.53 7.03
CA PRO A 94 8.02 5.68 7.18
C PRO A 94 7.12 5.82 5.96
N ASP A 95 6.78 4.70 5.34
CA ASP A 95 6.09 4.66 4.06
C ASP A 95 4.81 3.80 4.09
N HIS A 96 4.56 3.07 5.17
CA HIS A 96 3.35 2.28 5.34
C HIS A 96 2.90 2.16 6.81
N LEU A 97 1.57 2.10 6.99
CA LEU A 97 0.89 1.95 8.28
C LEU A 97 -0.18 0.87 8.23
N ALA A 98 -0.38 0.18 9.33
CA ALA A 98 -1.54 -0.69 9.55
C ALA A 98 -2.06 -0.54 10.97
N LEU A 99 -3.39 -0.50 11.12
CA LEU A 99 -4.03 -0.73 12.41
C LEU A 99 -4.08 -2.23 12.65
N ASP A 100 -3.88 -2.63 13.90
CA ASP A 100 -4.21 -4.00 14.29
C ASP A 100 -5.73 -4.23 14.25
N PRO A 101 -6.20 -5.48 14.13
CA PRO A 101 -7.63 -5.76 14.04
C PRO A 101 -8.48 -5.26 15.22
N SER A 102 -7.88 -5.04 16.40
CA SER A 102 -8.57 -4.46 17.56
C SER A 102 -8.55 -2.94 17.62
N GLU A 103 -7.85 -2.28 16.69
CA GLU A 103 -7.63 -0.84 16.61
C GLU A 103 -7.01 -0.22 17.89
N ARG A 104 -6.24 -1.02 18.62
CA ARG A 104 -5.50 -0.60 19.82
C ARG A 104 -4.04 -0.24 19.54
N PHE A 105 -3.54 -0.62 18.38
CA PHE A 105 -2.15 -0.45 18.00
C PHE A 105 -2.04 0.01 16.55
N LEU A 106 -1.12 0.94 16.31
CA LEU A 106 -0.67 1.35 14.99
C LEU A 106 0.72 0.78 14.74
N VAL A 107 0.85 -0.03 13.70
CA VAL A 107 2.13 -0.57 13.23
C VAL A 107 2.67 0.31 12.12
N VAL A 108 3.96 0.65 12.21
CA VAL A 108 4.67 1.53 11.28
C VAL A 108 5.84 0.79 10.68
N GLY A 109 5.91 0.75 9.35
CA GLY A 109 7.10 0.31 8.62
C GLY A 109 7.95 1.51 8.19
N THR A 110 9.26 1.37 8.19
CA THR A 110 10.19 2.40 7.69
C THR A 110 11.03 1.88 6.53
N TYR A 111 11.00 2.62 5.41
CA TYR A 111 11.70 2.24 4.19
C TYR A 111 13.21 2.41 4.37
N SER A 112 13.69 3.64 4.60
CA SER A 112 15.13 3.87 4.78
C SER A 112 15.63 3.50 6.18
N GLY A 113 14.73 3.41 7.17
CA GLY A 113 15.06 2.92 8.51
C GLY A 113 15.17 1.40 8.62
N GLY A 114 14.50 0.65 7.73
CA GLY A 114 14.52 -0.81 7.75
C GLY A 114 13.98 -1.40 9.06
N SER A 115 12.94 -0.79 9.64
CA SER A 115 12.44 -1.16 10.96
C SER A 115 10.91 -1.14 11.06
N ILE A 116 10.41 -1.78 12.10
CA ILE A 116 8.99 -1.82 12.47
C ILE A 116 8.84 -1.19 13.87
N SER A 117 7.86 -0.31 14.04
CA SER A 117 7.44 0.22 15.34
C SER A 117 5.97 -0.11 15.60
N VAL A 118 5.62 -0.47 16.84
CA VAL A 118 4.22 -0.65 17.28
C VAL A 118 3.91 0.42 18.33
N ILE A 119 2.92 1.26 18.03
CA ILE A 119 2.50 2.38 18.86
C ILE A 119 1.12 2.07 19.44
N ALA A 120 0.96 2.09 20.76
CA ALA A 120 -0.34 1.95 21.40
C ALA A 120 -1.22 3.18 21.09
N LEU A 121 -2.52 2.95 20.96
CA LEU A 121 -3.53 3.98 20.80
C LEU A 121 -4.33 4.10 22.09
N ASP A 122 -4.70 5.33 22.47
CA ASP A 122 -5.63 5.55 23.57
C ASP A 122 -7.10 5.36 23.13
N ASP A 123 -8.04 5.46 24.08
CA ASP A 123 -9.48 5.29 23.81
C ASP A 123 -10.03 6.32 22.81
N ASP A 124 -9.36 7.46 22.66
CA ASP A 124 -9.68 8.51 21.69
C ASP A 124 -8.95 8.29 20.36
N GLY A 125 -8.18 7.22 20.20
CA GLY A 125 -7.41 6.89 19.01
C GLY A 125 -6.16 7.76 18.80
N ALA A 126 -5.71 8.50 19.81
CA ALA A 126 -4.47 9.27 19.75
C ALA A 126 -3.24 8.37 19.97
N LEU A 127 -2.08 8.86 19.52
CA LEU A 127 -0.82 8.12 19.59
C LEU A 127 -0.27 8.11 21.03
N GLY A 128 -0.07 6.92 21.58
CA GLY A 128 0.51 6.67 22.89
C GLY A 128 1.98 6.22 22.85
N GLU A 129 2.35 5.35 23.79
CA GLU A 129 3.71 4.82 23.89
C GLU A 129 4.01 3.81 22.78
N ARG A 130 5.27 3.78 22.31
CA ARG A 130 5.78 2.70 21.47
C ARG A 130 6.05 1.46 22.32
N VAL A 131 5.24 0.42 22.13
CA VAL A 131 5.29 -0.82 22.92
C VAL A 131 6.22 -1.88 22.35
N ALA A 132 6.53 -1.80 21.05
CA ALA A 132 7.50 -2.69 20.42
C ALA A 132 8.30 -1.97 19.31
N PHE A 133 9.52 -2.45 19.08
CA PHE A 133 10.41 -1.99 18.02
C PHE A 133 11.27 -3.15 17.53
N VAL A 134 11.36 -3.31 16.21
CA VAL A 134 12.19 -4.34 15.58
C VAL A 134 13.02 -3.69 14.48
N GLN A 135 14.34 -3.70 14.66
CA GLN A 135 15.30 -3.35 13.60
C GLN A 135 15.58 -4.58 12.74
N HIS A 136 15.37 -4.49 11.44
CA HIS A 136 15.87 -5.50 10.52
C HIS A 136 17.36 -5.28 10.24
N HIS A 137 18.05 -6.36 9.90
CA HIS A 137 19.47 -6.35 9.53
C HIS A 137 19.71 -7.31 8.37
N GLY A 138 20.68 -6.99 7.53
CA GLY A 138 21.07 -7.80 6.37
C GLY A 138 20.96 -7.00 5.08
N SER A 139 21.02 -7.73 3.97
CA SER A 139 20.93 -7.22 2.62
C SER A 139 20.34 -8.31 1.72
N GLY A 140 19.71 -7.91 0.63
CA GLY A 140 19.23 -8.80 -0.42
C GLY A 140 20.27 -8.97 -1.54
N PRO A 141 19.92 -9.73 -2.60
CA PRO A 141 20.82 -10.02 -3.71
C PRO A 141 21.03 -8.87 -4.71
N ASP A 142 20.16 -7.86 -4.79
CA ASP A 142 20.36 -6.68 -5.62
C ASP A 142 21.35 -5.69 -4.95
N ALA A 143 22.50 -5.46 -5.58
CA ALA A 143 23.57 -4.68 -4.97
C ALA A 143 23.30 -3.17 -4.88
N VAL A 144 22.22 -2.66 -5.49
CA VAL A 144 21.91 -1.22 -5.59
C VAL A 144 20.66 -0.84 -4.81
N ARG A 145 19.66 -1.72 -4.79
CA ARG A 145 18.34 -1.48 -4.16
C ARG A 145 18.08 -2.35 -2.94
N GLN A 146 19.00 -3.25 -2.60
CA GLN A 146 18.88 -4.20 -1.50
C GLN A 146 20.16 -4.24 -0.64
N GLU A 147 20.88 -3.12 -0.54
CA GLU A 147 22.09 -2.97 0.26
C GLU A 147 21.82 -2.99 1.78
N SER A 148 20.59 -2.69 2.17
CA SER A 148 20.10 -2.71 3.55
C SER A 148 18.60 -3.04 3.57
N PRO A 149 18.00 -3.30 4.73
CA PRO A 149 16.57 -3.59 4.82
C PRO A 149 15.72 -2.37 4.46
N HIS A 150 14.62 -2.61 3.75
CA HIS A 150 13.65 -1.59 3.35
C HIS A 150 12.24 -2.12 3.56
N VAL A 151 11.67 -1.92 4.75
CA VAL A 151 10.29 -2.30 5.04
C VAL A 151 9.39 -1.40 4.21
N HIS A 152 8.63 -1.99 3.29
CA HIS A 152 7.76 -1.26 2.37
C HIS A 152 6.26 -1.49 2.68
N GLN A 153 5.93 -2.55 3.41
CA GLN A 153 4.57 -2.78 3.87
C GLN A 153 4.52 -3.49 5.22
N VAL A 154 3.54 -3.09 6.02
CA VAL A 154 3.06 -3.81 7.20
C VAL A 154 1.57 -4.06 7.04
N ILE A 155 1.11 -5.30 7.21
CA ILE A 155 -0.30 -5.69 7.05
C ILE A 155 -0.62 -6.92 7.91
N PHE A 156 -1.84 -7.03 8.41
CA PHE A 156 -2.27 -8.19 9.20
C PHE A 156 -2.90 -9.28 8.34
N ASP A 157 -2.57 -10.53 8.64
CA ASP A 157 -3.25 -11.70 8.09
C ASP A 157 -4.48 -12.01 8.95
N ASP A 158 -5.69 -11.79 8.42
CA ASP A 158 -6.95 -12.02 9.14
C ASP A 158 -7.16 -13.50 9.55
N VAL A 159 -6.44 -14.44 8.95
CA VAL A 159 -6.58 -15.87 9.28
C VAL A 159 -5.77 -16.26 10.51
N THR A 160 -4.53 -15.77 10.63
CA THR A 160 -3.64 -16.13 11.75
C THR A 160 -3.55 -15.05 12.82
N GLY A 161 -3.89 -13.80 12.49
CA GLY A 161 -3.61 -12.63 13.31
C GLY A 161 -2.14 -12.19 13.27
N ASP A 162 -1.32 -12.81 12.43
CA ASP A 162 0.10 -12.42 12.31
C ASP A 162 0.24 -11.06 11.62
N LEU A 163 1.25 -10.33 12.04
CA LEU A 163 1.78 -9.21 11.29
C LEU A 163 2.67 -9.73 10.16
N VAL A 164 2.33 -9.37 8.92
CA VAL A 164 3.12 -9.61 7.71
C VAL A 164 3.87 -8.35 7.34
N VAL A 165 5.18 -8.49 7.12
CA VAL A 165 6.07 -7.38 6.80
C VAL A 165 6.76 -7.68 5.48
N VAL A 166 6.54 -6.81 4.49
CA VAL A 166 7.18 -6.90 3.19
C VAL A 166 8.42 -6.03 3.19
N ASP A 167 9.59 -6.66 3.07
CA ASP A 167 10.89 -5.99 3.10
C ASP A 167 11.57 -6.11 1.74
N LEU A 168 11.54 -5.00 0.99
CA LEU A 168 12.15 -4.88 -0.32
C LEU A 168 13.65 -5.15 -0.22
N GLY A 169 14.29 -4.52 0.77
CA GLY A 169 15.74 -4.52 0.96
C GLY A 169 16.30 -5.89 1.34
N LEU A 170 15.53 -6.72 2.03
CA LEU A 170 15.89 -8.12 2.29
C LEU A 170 15.48 -9.07 1.16
N GLY A 171 14.61 -8.64 0.25
CA GLY A 171 14.02 -9.53 -0.76
C GLY A 171 13.06 -10.55 -0.15
N GLN A 172 12.39 -10.21 0.96
CA GLN A 172 11.65 -11.16 1.79
C GLN A 172 10.28 -10.63 2.24
N VAL A 173 9.33 -11.55 2.39
CA VAL A 173 8.10 -11.37 3.17
C VAL A 173 8.28 -12.11 4.50
N LEU A 174 8.23 -11.35 5.59
CA LEU A 174 8.46 -11.80 6.95
C LEU A 174 7.14 -11.87 7.71
N PHE A 175 7.05 -12.80 8.66
CA PHE A 175 5.87 -13.01 9.49
C PHE A 175 6.24 -12.88 10.97
N TYR A 176 5.38 -12.21 11.73
CA TYR A 176 5.52 -12.01 13.17
C TYR A 176 4.21 -12.38 13.85
N GLY A 177 4.27 -13.24 14.86
CA GLY A 177 3.19 -13.38 15.82
C GLY A 177 2.97 -12.03 16.51
N PHE A 178 1.71 -11.64 16.65
CA PHE A 178 1.28 -10.39 17.28
C PHE A 178 0.38 -10.73 18.47
N ASP A 179 0.76 -10.29 19.67
CA ASP A 179 -0.01 -10.56 20.89
C ASP A 179 -0.90 -9.39 21.32
N GLY A 180 -1.73 -9.62 22.36
CA GLY A 180 -2.67 -8.62 22.86
C GLY A 180 -2.04 -7.41 23.55
N ASP A 181 -0.72 -7.44 23.78
CA ASP A 181 0.08 -6.35 24.35
C ASP A 181 0.91 -5.62 23.26
N GLY A 182 0.70 -5.98 21.98
CA GLY A 182 1.37 -5.38 20.84
C GLY A 182 2.81 -5.82 20.66
N GLN A 183 3.23 -6.93 21.26
CA GLN A 183 4.58 -7.47 21.11
C GLN A 183 4.69 -8.32 19.84
N LEU A 184 5.90 -8.34 19.27
CA LEU A 184 6.22 -9.03 18.02
C LEU A 184 7.13 -10.23 18.27
N ALA A 185 6.74 -11.39 17.74
CA ALA A 185 7.56 -12.61 17.77
C ALA A 185 7.84 -13.12 16.35
N ARG A 186 9.07 -12.99 15.87
CA ARG A 186 9.44 -13.40 14.50
C ARG A 186 9.20 -14.89 14.26
N ARG A 187 8.56 -15.23 13.14
CA ARG A 187 8.32 -16.60 12.65
C ARG A 187 9.26 -16.93 11.48
N PRO A 188 10.52 -17.35 11.73
CA PRO A 188 11.49 -17.56 10.66
C PRO A 188 11.04 -18.63 9.65
N ASP A 189 10.38 -19.69 10.11
CA ASP A 189 9.94 -20.81 9.27
C ASP A 189 8.78 -20.45 8.31
N ALA A 190 8.14 -19.29 8.50
CA ALA A 190 7.11 -18.75 7.62
C ALA A 190 7.64 -17.73 6.59
N THR A 191 8.95 -17.42 6.63
CA THR A 191 9.55 -16.42 5.74
C THR A 191 9.48 -16.86 4.27
N ILE A 192 9.04 -15.95 3.39
CA ILE A 192 9.03 -16.16 1.94
C ILE A 192 10.10 -15.30 1.29
N SER A 193 10.92 -15.92 0.44
CA SER A 193 11.94 -15.21 -0.34
C SER A 193 11.43 -14.88 -1.74
N SER A 194 11.38 -13.60 -2.07
CA SER A 194 11.22 -13.09 -3.45
C SER A 194 12.57 -12.74 -4.10
N GLY A 195 13.65 -12.72 -3.32
CA GLY A 195 15.03 -12.54 -3.82
C GLY A 195 15.23 -11.18 -4.49
N ALA A 196 15.93 -11.18 -5.64
CA ALA A 196 16.25 -9.96 -6.38
C ALA A 196 15.02 -9.30 -7.03
N ALA A 197 13.86 -9.96 -7.02
CA ALA A 197 12.63 -9.36 -7.52
C ALA A 197 12.17 -8.18 -6.64
N GLY A 198 12.58 -8.14 -5.36
CA GLY A 198 12.33 -7.04 -4.43
C GLY A 198 10.83 -6.87 -4.10
N PRO A 199 10.30 -7.59 -3.10
CA PRO A 199 8.87 -7.53 -2.80
C PRO A 199 8.52 -6.16 -2.22
N ARG A 200 7.35 -5.63 -2.59
CA ARG A 200 6.94 -4.26 -2.25
C ARG A 200 5.66 -4.24 -1.43
N HIS A 201 4.55 -4.65 -2.03
CA HIS A 201 3.25 -4.77 -1.38
C HIS A 201 2.69 -6.18 -1.56
N LEU A 202 1.82 -6.58 -0.64
CA LEU A 202 1.05 -7.81 -0.62
C LEU A 202 -0.44 -7.46 -0.56
N ALA A 203 -1.25 -8.26 -1.25
CA ALA A 203 -2.70 -8.25 -1.11
C ALA A 203 -3.21 -9.68 -0.83
N PHE A 204 -3.99 -9.83 0.25
CA PHE A 204 -4.67 -11.09 0.54
C PHE A 204 -5.86 -11.30 -0.39
N HIS A 205 -6.06 -12.55 -0.78
CA HIS A 205 -7.25 -12.96 -1.52
C HIS A 205 -8.42 -13.20 -0.52
N PRO A 206 -9.68 -12.89 -0.89
CA PRO A 206 -10.84 -13.05 0.01
C PRO A 206 -11.09 -14.47 0.54
N ASP A 207 -10.54 -15.51 -0.10
CA ASP A 207 -10.63 -16.90 0.38
C ASP A 207 -9.76 -17.20 1.61
N GLY A 208 -8.87 -16.28 1.98
CA GLY A 208 -7.88 -16.47 3.04
C GLY A 208 -6.83 -17.55 2.74
N GLN A 209 -6.87 -18.20 1.58
CA GLN A 209 -5.94 -19.27 1.17
C GLN A 209 -4.85 -18.77 0.22
N HIS A 210 -5.04 -17.59 -0.40
CA HIS A 210 -4.07 -17.03 -1.32
C HIS A 210 -3.68 -15.59 -0.95
N ALA A 211 -2.49 -15.21 -1.38
CA ALA A 211 -2.02 -13.83 -1.34
C ALA A 211 -1.15 -13.53 -2.56
N PHE A 212 -1.02 -12.27 -2.92
CA PHE A 212 -0.27 -11.80 -4.07
C PHE A 212 0.78 -10.80 -3.65
N VAL A 213 2.04 -11.05 -3.96
CA VAL A 213 3.15 -10.14 -3.65
C VAL A 213 3.62 -9.50 -4.93
N VAL A 214 3.53 -8.19 -5.02
CA VAL A 214 4.11 -7.45 -6.14
C VAL A 214 5.58 -7.15 -5.85
N ASN A 215 6.41 -7.46 -6.84
CA ASN A 215 7.86 -7.34 -6.78
C ASN A 215 8.32 -6.14 -7.61
N GLU A 216 8.80 -5.09 -6.93
CA GLU A 216 9.14 -3.77 -7.48
C GLU A 216 10.16 -3.88 -8.60
N LEU A 217 11.28 -4.55 -8.32
CA LEU A 217 12.47 -4.59 -9.17
C LEU A 217 12.31 -5.62 -10.30
N GLY A 218 11.55 -6.69 -10.04
CA GLY A 218 11.35 -7.79 -10.98
C GLY A 218 10.19 -7.61 -11.95
N ASN A 219 9.32 -6.60 -11.78
CA ASN A 219 8.06 -6.45 -12.51
C ASN A 219 7.21 -7.74 -12.53
N THR A 220 7.06 -8.38 -11.37
CA THR A 220 6.28 -9.62 -11.24
C THR A 220 5.28 -9.53 -10.10
N VAL A 221 4.28 -10.40 -10.15
CA VAL A 221 3.41 -10.72 -9.01
C VAL A 221 3.60 -12.20 -8.68
N ASP A 222 4.09 -12.47 -7.48
CA ASP A 222 4.13 -13.83 -6.92
C ASP A 222 2.76 -14.23 -6.38
N VAL A 223 2.38 -15.49 -6.62
CA VAL A 223 1.20 -16.11 -6.01
C VAL A 223 1.67 -16.91 -4.81
N LEU A 224 1.10 -16.62 -3.64
CA LEU A 224 1.29 -17.39 -2.42
C LEU A 224 0.05 -18.24 -2.16
N ARG A 225 0.26 -19.50 -1.76
CA ARG A 225 -0.78 -20.43 -1.34
C ARG A 225 -0.54 -20.84 0.09
N ARG A 226 -1.59 -20.83 0.91
CA ARG A 226 -1.52 -21.24 2.31
C ARG A 226 -1.27 -22.74 2.43
N ASP A 227 -0.42 -23.11 3.38
CA ASP A 227 -0.13 -24.47 3.83
C ASP A 227 -0.13 -24.45 5.36
N GLY A 228 -1.28 -24.75 5.97
CA GLY A 228 -1.47 -24.61 7.43
C GLY A 228 -1.50 -23.14 7.86
N ASP A 229 -0.58 -22.74 8.73
CA ASP A 229 -0.45 -21.38 9.30
C ASP A 229 0.63 -20.53 8.60
N ARG A 230 1.10 -20.97 7.43
CA ARG A 230 2.13 -20.30 6.62
C ARG A 230 1.72 -20.27 5.15
N PHE A 231 2.48 -19.52 4.36
CA PHE A 231 2.35 -19.48 2.91
C PHE A 231 3.52 -20.20 2.24
N GLU A 232 3.29 -20.66 1.01
CA GLU A 232 4.32 -21.12 0.08
C GLU A 232 4.15 -20.41 -1.26
N ARG A 233 5.26 -20.12 -1.95
CA ARG A 233 5.22 -19.54 -3.29
C ARG A 233 4.74 -20.59 -4.29
N ALA A 234 3.57 -20.37 -4.89
CA ALA A 234 2.93 -21.27 -5.84
C ALA A 234 3.21 -20.90 -7.31
N GLY A 235 3.58 -19.65 -7.59
CA GLY A 235 3.85 -19.20 -8.96
C GLY A 235 4.26 -17.74 -9.02
N SER A 236 4.51 -17.26 -10.24
CA SER A 236 4.85 -15.87 -10.51
C SER A 236 4.46 -15.51 -11.94
N ALA A 237 3.97 -14.29 -12.16
CA ALA A 237 3.64 -13.77 -13.48
C ALA A 237 4.23 -12.37 -13.68
N SER A 238 4.67 -12.07 -14.90
CA SER A 238 5.10 -10.72 -15.28
C SER A 238 3.92 -9.75 -15.25
N THR A 239 4.14 -8.52 -14.76
CA THR A 239 3.20 -7.40 -14.86
C THR A 239 3.28 -6.68 -16.20
N ARG A 240 4.20 -7.10 -17.07
CA ARG A 240 4.48 -6.49 -18.36
C ARG A 240 4.16 -7.45 -19.51
N PRO A 241 3.58 -6.95 -20.61
CA PRO A 241 3.55 -7.68 -21.88
C PRO A 241 4.95 -8.13 -22.31
N ALA A 242 5.03 -9.24 -23.06
CA ALA A 242 6.30 -9.84 -23.45
C ALA A 242 7.16 -8.94 -24.37
N ASP A 243 6.55 -7.97 -25.05
CA ASP A 243 7.18 -7.00 -25.94
C ASP A 243 7.45 -5.65 -25.27
N ALA A 244 7.21 -5.51 -23.98
CA ALA A 244 7.49 -4.29 -23.24
C ALA A 244 9.00 -3.96 -23.23
N VAL A 245 9.32 -2.68 -23.42
CA VAL A 245 10.70 -2.16 -23.48
C VAL A 245 10.88 -1.03 -22.48
N GLY A 246 12.14 -0.77 -22.09
CA GLY A 246 12.47 0.31 -21.16
C GLY A 246 12.37 -0.10 -19.69
N VAL A 247 12.68 0.86 -18.82
CA VAL A 247 12.74 0.69 -17.37
C VAL A 247 11.35 0.87 -16.78
N SER A 248 10.97 -0.05 -15.91
CA SER A 248 9.69 -0.03 -15.23
C SER A 248 9.87 -0.64 -13.84
N THR A 249 9.12 -0.16 -12.86
CA THR A 249 9.06 -0.76 -11.51
C THR A 249 7.61 -0.84 -11.06
N THR A 250 7.23 -1.92 -10.40
CA THR A 250 5.84 -2.04 -9.93
C THR A 250 5.61 -1.20 -8.67
N ALA A 251 4.35 -0.95 -8.31
CA ALA A 251 4.00 -0.22 -7.08
C ALA A 251 2.88 -0.92 -6.28
N ALA A 252 1.63 -0.78 -6.68
CA ALA A 252 0.50 -1.34 -5.92
C ALA A 252 0.10 -2.72 -6.43
N VAL A 253 -0.53 -3.51 -5.56
CA VAL A 253 -1.29 -4.70 -5.89
C VAL A 253 -2.61 -4.71 -5.13
N ARG A 254 -3.70 -5.08 -5.82
CA ARG A 254 -5.04 -5.21 -5.25
C ARG A 254 -5.75 -6.42 -5.84
N VAL A 255 -6.62 -7.04 -5.06
CA VAL A 255 -7.52 -8.11 -5.51
C VAL A 255 -8.92 -7.54 -5.61
N SER A 256 -9.68 -7.92 -6.66
CA SER A 256 -11.09 -7.56 -6.74
C SER A 256 -11.86 -8.19 -5.57
N PRO A 257 -12.98 -7.59 -5.12
CA PRO A 257 -13.81 -8.16 -4.06
C PRO A 257 -14.25 -9.61 -4.30
N THR A 258 -14.39 -10.05 -5.55
CA THR A 258 -14.73 -11.44 -5.88
C THR A 258 -13.54 -12.40 -5.85
N GLY A 259 -12.31 -11.88 -5.80
CA GLY A 259 -11.08 -12.67 -5.84
C GLY A 259 -10.58 -13.03 -7.24
N SER A 260 -11.42 -12.90 -8.27
CA SER A 260 -11.14 -13.42 -9.62
C SER A 260 -10.16 -12.60 -10.46
N THR A 261 -9.88 -11.37 -10.04
CA THR A 261 -9.02 -10.42 -10.76
C THR A 261 -8.01 -9.78 -9.81
N VAL A 262 -6.76 -9.74 -10.23
CA VAL A 262 -5.67 -9.05 -9.51
C VAL A 262 -5.19 -7.89 -10.37
N PHE A 263 -4.95 -6.74 -9.75
CA PHE A 263 -4.42 -5.55 -10.39
C PHE A 263 -3.04 -5.25 -9.85
N ALA A 264 -2.14 -4.80 -10.71
CA ALA A 264 -0.87 -4.20 -10.28
C ALA A 264 -0.56 -2.95 -11.10
N THR A 265 0.20 -2.00 -10.56
CA THR A 265 0.64 -0.81 -11.30
C THR A 265 2.12 -0.88 -11.67
N ASN A 266 2.46 -0.35 -12.84
CA ASN A 266 3.82 -0.24 -13.36
C ASN A 266 4.18 1.25 -13.54
N ARG A 267 5.16 1.74 -12.78
CA ARG A 267 5.76 3.07 -12.91
C ARG A 267 6.85 3.03 -13.97
N GLY A 268 6.80 3.91 -14.96
CA GLY A 268 7.71 3.91 -16.11
C GLY A 268 7.03 3.40 -17.38
N ASP A 269 6.35 2.25 -17.30
CA ASP A 269 5.40 1.84 -18.37
C ASP A 269 4.09 2.65 -18.30
N ASP A 270 3.76 3.20 -17.12
CA ASP A 270 2.55 3.98 -16.83
C ASP A 270 1.26 3.19 -17.15
N THR A 271 1.21 1.95 -16.67
CA THR A 271 0.12 1.00 -16.91
C THR A 271 -0.45 0.38 -15.63
N ILE A 272 -1.66 -0.14 -15.77
CA ILE A 272 -2.36 -1.03 -14.85
C ILE A 272 -2.34 -2.43 -15.49
N ALA A 273 -1.61 -3.35 -14.90
CA ALA A 273 -1.64 -4.77 -15.23
C ALA A 273 -2.91 -5.40 -14.64
N VAL A 274 -3.70 -6.07 -15.48
CA VAL A 274 -4.92 -6.78 -15.08
C VAL A 274 -4.68 -8.27 -15.28
N PHE A 275 -4.86 -9.04 -14.22
CA PHE A 275 -4.66 -10.48 -14.20
C PHE A 275 -5.96 -11.21 -13.94
N SER A 276 -6.17 -12.34 -14.63
CA SER A 276 -7.12 -13.36 -14.16
C SER A 276 -6.44 -14.24 -13.12
N PHE A 277 -7.14 -14.52 -12.03
CA PHE A 277 -6.72 -15.52 -11.05
C PHE A 277 -7.69 -16.69 -11.02
N ASP A 278 -7.13 -17.89 -11.07
CA ASP A 278 -7.83 -19.14 -10.78
C ASP A 278 -6.95 -19.96 -9.81
N PRO A 279 -7.50 -20.50 -8.70
CA PRO A 279 -6.71 -21.24 -7.71
C PRO A 279 -5.98 -22.47 -8.26
N VAL A 280 -6.42 -23.03 -9.38
CA VAL A 280 -5.81 -24.20 -10.02
C VAL A 280 -4.86 -23.80 -11.15
N ALA A 281 -5.28 -22.88 -12.03
CA ALA A 281 -4.51 -22.45 -13.19
C ALA A 281 -3.46 -21.38 -12.85
N GLY A 282 -3.60 -20.70 -11.71
CA GLY A 282 -2.70 -19.64 -11.25
C GLY A 282 -3.06 -18.26 -11.78
N LEU A 283 -2.05 -17.40 -11.85
CA LEU A 283 -2.19 -15.99 -12.23
C LEU A 283 -1.74 -15.77 -13.68
N THR A 284 -2.59 -15.14 -14.50
CA THR A 284 -2.30 -14.87 -15.92
C THR A 284 -2.56 -13.40 -16.24
N LEU A 285 -1.59 -12.72 -16.86
CA LEU A 285 -1.76 -11.35 -17.35
C LEU A 285 -2.72 -11.37 -18.55
N VAL A 286 -3.85 -10.67 -18.44
CA VAL A 286 -4.90 -10.64 -19.48
C VAL A 286 -5.02 -9.28 -20.16
N ALA A 287 -4.64 -8.19 -19.48
CA ALA A 287 -4.60 -6.86 -20.06
C ALA A 287 -3.52 -5.98 -19.40
N SER A 288 -3.11 -4.95 -20.13
CA SER A 288 -2.23 -3.88 -19.64
C SER A 288 -2.82 -2.55 -20.13
N GLU A 289 -3.54 -1.87 -19.24
CA GLU A 289 -4.26 -0.63 -19.57
C GLU A 289 -3.41 0.60 -19.21
N PRO A 290 -3.25 1.60 -20.08
CA PRO A 290 -2.56 2.83 -19.70
C PRO A 290 -3.29 3.57 -18.57
N CYS A 291 -2.57 3.99 -17.53
CA CYS A 291 -3.16 4.57 -16.31
C CYS A 291 -3.73 5.99 -16.49
N ARG A 292 -3.62 6.55 -17.70
CA ARG A 292 -4.02 7.91 -18.07
C ARG A 292 -3.31 9.01 -17.25
N GLY A 293 -2.08 8.72 -16.84
CA GLY A 293 -1.17 9.64 -16.16
C GLY A 293 0.25 9.08 -16.17
N LYS A 294 1.05 9.44 -15.18
CA LYS A 294 2.42 8.95 -15.01
C LYS A 294 2.69 8.49 -13.58
N ALA A 295 3.55 7.47 -13.45
CA ALA A 295 3.95 6.86 -12.19
C ALA A 295 2.73 6.50 -11.30
N PRO A 296 1.88 5.55 -11.72
CA PRO A 296 0.74 5.10 -10.93
C PRO A 296 1.21 4.42 -9.63
N ARG A 297 1.28 5.20 -8.54
CA ARG A 297 1.89 4.79 -7.27
C ARG A 297 0.96 3.96 -6.40
N ASP A 298 -0.33 4.22 -6.49
CA ASP A 298 -1.35 3.45 -5.80
C ASP A 298 -2.61 3.28 -6.65
N LEU A 299 -3.38 2.24 -6.33
CA LEU A 299 -4.71 2.01 -6.89
C LEU A 299 -5.62 1.42 -5.82
N ILE A 300 -6.92 1.66 -5.93
CA ILE A 300 -7.95 0.97 -5.14
C ILE A 300 -9.07 0.47 -6.04
N VAL A 301 -9.71 -0.61 -5.61
CA VAL A 301 -10.90 -1.19 -6.25
C VAL A 301 -12.09 -0.89 -5.36
N SER A 302 -13.20 -0.41 -5.94
CA SER A 302 -14.43 -0.19 -5.17
C SER A 302 -15.01 -1.51 -4.65
N GLN A 303 -15.72 -1.45 -3.50
CA GLN A 303 -16.29 -2.65 -2.86
C GLN A 303 -17.31 -3.39 -3.74
N ASP A 304 -18.00 -2.68 -4.62
CA ASP A 304 -18.92 -3.26 -5.59
C ASP A 304 -18.23 -3.88 -6.82
N ALA A 305 -16.89 -3.88 -6.84
CA ALA A 305 -16.04 -4.40 -7.92
C ALA A 305 -16.30 -3.75 -9.28
N ARG A 306 -16.77 -2.49 -9.31
CA ARG A 306 -17.12 -1.80 -10.57
C ARG A 306 -16.21 -0.65 -10.95
N ARG A 307 -15.30 -0.24 -10.06
CA ARG A 307 -14.44 0.92 -10.28
C ARG A 307 -13.02 0.63 -9.84
N VAL A 308 -12.08 1.13 -10.63
CA VAL A 308 -10.66 1.21 -10.27
C VAL A 308 -10.27 2.68 -10.26
N ILE A 309 -9.65 3.12 -9.17
CA ILE A 309 -9.20 4.49 -8.96
C ILE A 309 -7.68 4.46 -8.81
N VAL A 310 -6.97 5.31 -9.55
CA VAL A 310 -5.50 5.27 -9.65
C VAL A 310 -4.89 6.63 -9.33
N ALA A 311 -3.90 6.64 -8.45
CA ALA A 311 -3.11 7.82 -8.10
C ALA A 311 -1.84 7.88 -8.98
N ASN A 312 -1.81 8.82 -9.91
CA ASN A 312 -0.71 9.03 -10.84
C ASN A 312 0.21 10.15 -10.36
N GLN A 313 1.23 9.77 -9.59
CA GLN A 313 2.11 10.65 -8.82
C GLN A 313 2.71 11.79 -9.67
N ASP A 314 3.41 11.47 -10.76
CA ASP A 314 4.22 12.46 -11.48
C ASP A 314 3.38 13.38 -12.37
N SER A 315 2.14 12.98 -12.65
CA SER A 315 1.19 13.73 -13.47
C SER A 315 0.18 14.55 -12.68
N ASP A 316 0.29 14.60 -11.34
CA ASP A 316 -0.65 15.29 -10.45
C ASP A 316 -2.12 14.93 -10.74
N SER A 317 -2.42 13.64 -10.87
CA SER A 317 -3.78 13.24 -11.22
C SER A 317 -4.27 11.98 -10.55
N VAL A 318 -5.60 11.92 -10.36
CA VAL A 318 -6.33 10.71 -9.97
C VAL A 318 -7.27 10.33 -11.09
N ALA A 319 -7.08 9.14 -11.65
CA ALA A 319 -7.90 8.60 -12.73
C ALA A 319 -8.96 7.62 -12.19
N VAL A 320 -10.14 7.61 -12.81
CA VAL A 320 -11.22 6.66 -12.51
C VAL A 320 -11.54 5.85 -13.75
N PHE A 321 -11.68 4.54 -13.57
CA PHE A 321 -12.08 3.60 -14.60
C PHE A 321 -13.33 2.83 -14.17
N ALA A 322 -14.24 2.57 -15.11
CA ALA A 322 -15.20 1.49 -14.99
C ALA A 322 -14.46 0.16 -15.17
N PHE A 323 -14.77 -0.80 -14.30
CA PHE A 323 -14.24 -2.15 -14.38
C PHE A 323 -15.37 -3.11 -14.73
N ASP A 324 -15.19 -3.83 -15.83
CA ASP A 324 -16.00 -4.98 -16.22
C ASP A 324 -15.22 -6.25 -15.84
N GLU A 325 -15.74 -6.97 -14.84
CA GLU A 325 -15.07 -8.13 -14.27
C GLU A 325 -15.12 -9.37 -15.16
N ASP A 326 -16.20 -9.55 -15.92
CA ASP A 326 -16.35 -10.68 -16.85
C ASP A 326 -15.38 -10.51 -18.03
N ALA A 327 -15.31 -9.31 -18.59
CA ALA A 327 -14.40 -8.96 -19.68
C ALA A 327 -12.96 -8.71 -19.20
N ARG A 328 -12.77 -8.50 -17.88
CA ARG A 328 -11.52 -8.04 -17.25
C ARG A 328 -10.93 -6.80 -17.94
N SER A 329 -11.80 -5.85 -18.26
CA SER A 329 -11.44 -4.62 -18.99
C SER A 329 -11.68 -3.37 -18.16
N LEU A 330 -10.87 -2.35 -18.42
CA LEU A 330 -10.98 -1.03 -17.80
C LEU A 330 -11.38 0.00 -18.86
N GLU A 331 -12.46 0.72 -18.61
CA GLU A 331 -12.89 1.85 -19.43
C GLU A 331 -12.64 3.16 -18.66
N PHE A 332 -11.86 4.07 -19.25
CA PHE A 332 -11.59 5.36 -18.63
C PHE A 332 -12.86 6.21 -18.51
N LEU A 333 -13.12 6.74 -17.31
CA LEU A 333 -14.27 7.61 -17.05
C LEU A 333 -13.87 9.06 -16.87
N SER A 334 -12.90 9.32 -15.99
CA SER A 334 -12.56 10.69 -15.61
C SER A 334 -11.16 10.82 -15.03
N LEU A 335 -10.69 12.06 -14.98
CA LEU A 335 -9.41 12.46 -14.42
C LEU A 335 -9.62 13.70 -13.54
N ALA A 336 -9.12 13.65 -12.31
CA ALA A 336 -9.10 14.77 -11.38
C ALA A 336 -7.67 15.27 -11.19
N SER A 337 -7.50 16.59 -11.07
CA SER A 337 -6.21 17.20 -10.72
C SER A 337 -6.02 17.12 -9.21
N VAL A 338 -4.98 16.41 -8.78
CA VAL A 338 -4.57 16.29 -7.37
C VAL A 338 -3.05 16.32 -7.36
N PRO A 339 -2.39 17.27 -6.68
CA PRO A 339 -0.93 17.33 -6.68
C PRO A 339 -0.31 16.06 -6.07
N THR A 340 0.60 15.45 -6.81
CA THR A 340 1.53 14.39 -6.38
C THR A 340 0.91 13.29 -5.50
N PRO A 341 -0.19 12.63 -5.94
CA PRO A 341 -0.92 11.67 -5.13
C PRO A 341 -0.14 10.35 -5.04
N ALA A 342 -0.11 9.76 -3.85
CA ALA A 342 0.69 8.59 -3.53
C ALA A 342 -0.10 7.44 -2.90
N CYS A 343 -1.23 7.73 -2.24
CA CYS A 343 -2.09 6.73 -1.59
C CYS A 343 -3.56 7.14 -1.71
N LEU A 344 -4.46 6.16 -1.86
CA LEU A 344 -5.90 6.38 -1.93
C LEU A 344 -6.63 5.59 -0.83
N ARG A 345 -7.52 6.25 -0.09
CA ARG A 345 -8.33 5.62 0.95
C ARG A 345 -9.78 6.09 0.90
N LEU A 346 -10.70 5.19 0.56
CA LEU A 346 -12.14 5.44 0.73
C LEU A 346 -12.49 5.34 2.22
N VAL A 347 -13.25 6.32 2.71
CA VAL A 347 -13.74 6.44 4.10
C VAL A 347 -15.19 6.90 4.14
#